data_AF-A0A9Q0J910-F1
#
_entry.id   AF-A0A9Q0J910-F1
#
_cell.length_a   1.000
_cell.length_b   1.000
_cell.length_c   1.000
_cell.angle_alpha   90.00
_cell.angle_beta   90.00
_cell.angle_gamma   90.00
#
_symmetry.space_group_name_H-M   'P 1'
#
loop_
_entity.id
_entity.type
_entity.pdbx_description
1 polymer ?
#
loop_
_entity_poly.entity_id
_entity_poly.type
_entity_poly.pdbx_seq_one_letter_code
_entity_poly.pdbx_strand_id
1 'polypeptide(L)'
;MEAEAGKIEIQDYCKHTKLFALCDRVMTAAAQRKKTADVTSLTQAALFIAKRESTRMEDFFSKLTPRYPQFAEPLKECANFFKESTIFLNLRGMNGGTASLDVHYALDDASQCETALANAKASIPEVTTHIQKWKNLFEIAYSGVMALETAAGY
;
A
#
# COMPACT_ATOMS: atom_id res chain seq x y z
N MET A 1 1.35 -31.33 -3.64
CA MET A 1 2.60 -30.69 -4.07
C MET A 1 2.40 -29.21 -4.41
N GLU A 2 1.40 -28.81 -5.21
CA GLU A 2 1.20 -27.39 -5.59
C GLU A 2 0.92 -26.42 -4.43
N ALA A 3 0.13 -26.83 -3.44
CA ALA A 3 -0.19 -25.99 -2.27
C ALA A 3 1.02 -25.70 -1.37
N GLU A 4 2.03 -26.57 -1.42
CA GLU A 4 3.24 -26.46 -0.58
C GLU A 4 4.32 -25.62 -1.25
N ALA A 5 4.45 -25.73 -2.59
CA ALA A 5 5.28 -24.84 -3.39
C ALA A 5 4.85 -23.37 -3.29
N GLY A 6 3.55 -23.08 -3.42
CA GLY A 6 3.04 -21.71 -3.28
C GLY A 6 3.22 -21.12 -1.88
N LYS A 7 3.31 -21.96 -0.84
CA LYS A 7 3.58 -21.51 0.53
C LYS A 7 5.04 -21.10 0.71
N ILE A 8 5.98 -21.82 0.10
CA ILE A 8 7.42 -21.51 0.15
C ILE A 8 7.68 -20.16 -0.53
N GLU A 9 7.08 -19.91 -1.70
CA GLU A 9 7.28 -18.65 -2.43
C GLU A 9 6.71 -17.43 -1.69
N ILE A 10 5.59 -17.59 -0.96
CA ILE A 10 5.04 -16.52 -0.10
C ILE A 10 5.96 -16.22 1.07
N GLN A 11 6.50 -17.24 1.73
CA GLN A 11 7.43 -17.04 2.84
C GLN A 11 8.71 -16.35 2.37
N ASP A 12 9.21 -16.74 1.21
CA ASP A 12 10.36 -16.11 0.57
C ASP A 12 10.07 -14.66 0.17
N TYR A 13 8.88 -14.35 -0.33
CA TYR A 13 8.46 -12.97 -0.57
C TYR A 13 8.40 -12.15 0.73
N CYS A 14 7.78 -12.72 1.78
CA CYS A 14 7.51 -12.01 3.02
C CYS A 14 8.71 -11.81 3.94
N LYS A 15 9.84 -12.51 3.70
CA LYS A 15 11.08 -12.27 4.45
C LYS A 15 11.70 -10.89 4.19
N HIS A 16 11.28 -10.22 3.11
CA HIS A 16 11.78 -8.90 2.73
C HIS A 16 11.10 -7.74 3.49
N THR A 17 10.07 -8.02 4.30
CA THR A 17 9.38 -7.02 5.11
C THR A 17 9.44 -7.38 6.59
N LYS A 18 9.46 -6.34 7.45
CA LYS A 18 9.33 -6.52 8.91
C LYS A 18 7.93 -6.96 9.32
N LEU A 19 6.96 -6.92 8.41
CA LEU A 19 5.55 -7.25 8.61
C LEU A 19 5.22 -8.69 8.23
N PHE A 20 6.12 -9.65 8.51
CA PHE A 20 6.03 -11.04 8.03
C PHE A 20 4.63 -11.65 8.20
N ALA A 21 4.06 -11.62 9.41
CA ALA A 21 2.76 -12.24 9.69
C ALA A 21 1.59 -11.59 8.96
N LEU A 22 1.66 -10.28 8.69
CA LEU A 22 0.65 -9.60 7.90
C LEU A 22 0.85 -9.91 6.42
N CYS A 23 2.09 -9.87 5.94
CA CYS A 23 2.45 -10.22 4.57
C CYS A 23 1.99 -11.63 4.22
N ASP A 24 2.34 -12.63 5.03
CA ASP A 24 2.00 -14.04 4.82
C ASP A 24 0.48 -14.21 4.70
N ARG A 25 -0.28 -13.58 5.60
CA ARG A 25 -1.76 -13.60 5.57
C ARG A 25 -2.33 -12.98 4.30
N VAL A 26 -1.86 -11.78 3.94
CA VAL A 26 -2.37 -11.01 2.79
C VAL A 26 -2.01 -11.71 1.48
N MET A 27 -0.77 -12.20 1.35
CA MET A 27 -0.28 -12.90 0.17
C MET A 27 -0.89 -14.29 0.02
N THR A 28 -1.10 -15.03 1.11
CA THR A 28 -1.84 -16.31 1.08
C THR A 28 -3.26 -16.10 0.56
N ALA A 29 -3.97 -15.09 1.06
CA ALA A 29 -5.31 -14.75 0.59
C ALA A 29 -5.33 -14.29 -0.88
N ALA A 30 -4.25 -13.66 -1.36
CA ALA A 30 -4.12 -13.25 -2.75
C ALA A 30 -3.80 -14.41 -3.69
N ALA A 31 -2.86 -15.28 -3.31
CA ALA A 31 -2.42 -16.44 -4.10
C ALA A 31 -3.55 -17.46 -4.32
N GLN A 32 -4.39 -17.70 -3.30
CA GLN A 32 -5.59 -18.52 -3.41
C GLN A 32 -6.53 -18.07 -4.54
N ARG A 33 -6.49 -16.79 -4.94
CA ARG A 33 -7.35 -16.23 -5.98
C ARG A 33 -6.76 -16.31 -7.39
N LYS A 34 -5.43 -16.42 -7.53
CA LYS A 34 -4.74 -16.29 -8.84
C LYS A 34 -3.95 -17.52 -9.32
N LYS A 35 -3.79 -18.57 -8.49
CA LYS A 35 -3.08 -19.82 -8.86
C LYS A 35 -1.64 -19.62 -9.38
N THR A 36 -0.97 -18.54 -9.01
CA THR A 36 0.47 -18.31 -9.27
C THR A 36 1.10 -17.66 -8.05
N ALA A 37 2.35 -18.01 -7.74
CA ALA A 37 3.03 -17.57 -6.53
C ALA A 37 4.49 -17.14 -6.76
N ASP A 38 4.94 -16.93 -8.01
CA ASP A 38 6.25 -16.33 -8.26
C ASP A 38 6.34 -14.89 -7.69
N VAL A 39 7.56 -14.45 -7.37
CA VAL A 39 7.82 -13.14 -6.73
C VAL A 39 7.23 -11.98 -7.52
N THR A 40 7.26 -12.02 -8.85
CA THR A 40 6.69 -10.97 -9.71
C THR A 40 5.17 -10.93 -9.58
N SER A 41 4.51 -12.09 -9.65
CA SER A 41 3.07 -12.24 -9.45
C SER A 41 2.64 -11.78 -8.04
N LEU A 42 3.43 -12.09 -7.01
CA LEU A 42 3.19 -11.65 -5.63
C LEU A 42 3.37 -10.14 -5.47
N THR A 43 4.43 -9.54 -6.03
CA THR A 43 4.61 -8.08 -6.03
C THR A 43 3.46 -7.37 -6.75
N GLN A 44 3.03 -7.87 -7.92
CA GLN A 44 1.87 -7.33 -8.63
C GLN A 44 0.59 -7.41 -7.80
N ALA A 45 0.39 -8.51 -7.08
CA ALA A 45 -0.74 -8.68 -6.19
C ALA A 45 -0.69 -7.69 -5.01
N ALA A 46 0.49 -7.51 -4.40
CA ALA A 46 0.69 -6.55 -3.31
C ALA A 46 0.45 -5.11 -3.76
N LEU A 47 1.00 -4.69 -4.90
CA LEU A 47 0.76 -3.36 -5.49
C LEU A 47 -0.72 -3.15 -5.81
N PHE A 48 -1.41 -4.16 -6.34
CA PHE A 48 -2.86 -4.08 -6.59
C PHE A 48 -3.66 -3.92 -5.28
N ILE A 49 -3.29 -4.63 -4.22
CA ILE A 49 -3.92 -4.52 -2.91
C ILE A 49 -3.68 -3.12 -2.31
N ALA A 50 -2.44 -2.63 -2.37
CA ALA A 50 -2.05 -1.30 -1.93
C ALA A 50 -2.87 -0.22 -2.66
N LYS A 51 -2.93 -0.29 -4.00
CA LYS A 51 -3.74 0.63 -4.82
C LYS A 51 -5.21 0.63 -4.44
N ARG A 52 -5.78 -0.56 -4.23
CA ARG A 52 -7.18 -0.68 -3.80
C ARG A 52 -7.41 -0.08 -2.42
N GLU A 53 -6.44 -0.21 -1.51
CA GLU A 53 -6.53 0.44 -0.20
C GLU A 53 -6.41 1.96 -0.30
N SER A 54 -5.60 2.51 -1.21
CA SER A 54 -5.58 3.96 -1.49
C SER A 54 -6.94 4.49 -1.93
N THR A 55 -7.62 3.81 -2.85
CA THR A 55 -9.01 4.18 -3.24
C THR A 55 -9.97 4.13 -2.04
N ARG A 56 -9.81 3.16 -1.14
CA ARG A 56 -10.63 3.09 0.08
C ARG A 56 -10.33 4.23 1.05
N MET A 57 -9.07 4.69 1.12
CA MET A 57 -8.68 5.83 1.93
C MET A 57 -9.24 7.13 1.38
N GLU A 58 -9.19 7.34 0.06
CA GLU A 58 -9.86 8.46 -0.63
C GLU A 58 -11.35 8.50 -0.26
N ASP A 59 -12.06 7.37 -0.40
CA ASP A 59 -13.47 7.23 -0.04
C ASP A 59 -13.73 7.50 1.45
N PHE A 60 -12.85 7.00 2.33
CA PHE A 60 -12.95 7.16 3.77
C PHE A 60 -12.87 8.64 4.15
N PHE A 61 -11.87 9.37 3.66
CA PHE A 61 -11.73 10.80 3.91
C PHE A 61 -12.85 11.64 3.29
N SER A 62 -13.31 11.27 2.10
CA SER A 62 -14.46 11.90 1.45
C SER A 62 -15.74 11.76 2.29
N LYS A 63 -15.93 10.61 2.96
CA LYS A 63 -17.07 10.36 3.87
C LYS A 63 -16.91 11.01 5.24
N LEU A 64 -15.67 11.25 5.69
CA LEU A 64 -15.38 11.98 6.91
C LEU A 64 -15.67 13.48 6.78
N THR A 65 -15.39 14.06 5.62
CA THR A 65 -15.57 15.49 5.34
C THR A 65 -16.95 16.04 5.79
N PRO A 66 -18.11 15.45 5.42
CA PRO A 66 -19.41 15.94 5.90
C PRO A 66 -19.69 15.65 7.38
N ARG A 67 -18.99 14.69 8.01
CA ARG A 67 -19.14 14.37 9.44
C ARG A 67 -18.36 15.32 10.34
N TYR A 68 -17.28 15.88 9.82
CA TYR A 68 -16.39 16.80 10.52
C TYR A 68 -16.16 18.08 9.68
N PRO A 69 -17.21 18.91 9.50
CA PRO A 69 -17.13 20.10 8.65
C PRO A 69 -16.07 21.10 9.10
N GLN A 70 -15.74 21.14 10.39
CA GLN A 70 -14.65 21.98 10.94
C GLN A 70 -13.25 21.55 10.47
N PHE A 71 -13.11 20.33 9.95
CA PHE A 71 -11.87 19.79 9.38
C PHE A 71 -12.02 19.50 7.88
N ALA A 72 -12.99 20.14 7.21
CA ALA A 72 -13.31 19.79 5.83
C ALA A 72 -12.12 19.98 4.87
N GLU A 73 -11.31 21.02 5.05
CA GLU A 73 -10.13 21.28 4.22
C GLU A 73 -9.04 20.20 4.37
N PRO A 74 -8.48 19.93 5.57
CA PRO A 74 -7.46 18.89 5.72
C PRO A 74 -7.99 17.47 5.39
N LEU A 75 -9.28 17.20 5.58
CA LEU A 75 -9.87 15.92 5.17
C LEU A 75 -9.95 15.78 3.64
N LYS A 76 -10.24 16.85 2.92
CA LYS A 76 -10.20 16.86 1.44
C LYS A 76 -8.78 16.73 0.91
N GLU A 77 -7.81 17.39 1.53
CA GLU A 77 -6.39 17.23 1.18
C GLU A 77 -5.96 15.77 1.35
N CYS A 78 -6.26 15.15 2.50
CA CYS A 78 -6.03 13.72 2.69
C CYS A 78 -6.69 12.85 1.61
N ALA A 79 -7.95 13.11 1.24
CA ALA A 79 -8.60 12.38 0.15
C ALA A 79 -7.82 12.50 -1.17
N ASN A 80 -7.33 13.69 -1.50
CA ASN A 80 -6.54 13.94 -2.70
C ASN A 80 -5.18 13.24 -2.66
N PHE A 81 -4.45 13.28 -1.55
CA PHE A 81 -3.19 12.55 -1.37
C PHE A 81 -3.36 11.04 -1.65
N PHE A 82 -4.38 10.42 -1.07
CA PHE A 82 -4.64 9.00 -1.33
C PHE A 82 -5.12 8.72 -2.76
N LYS A 83 -5.79 9.67 -3.41
CA LYS A 83 -6.15 9.57 -4.83
C LYS A 83 -4.89 9.60 -5.71
N GLU A 84 -3.96 10.52 -5.47
CA GLU A 84 -2.70 10.64 -6.22
C GLU A 84 -1.84 9.39 -6.07
N SER A 85 -1.77 8.83 -4.87
CA SER A 85 -1.13 7.53 -4.61
C SER A 85 -1.67 6.38 -5.47
N THR A 86 -2.93 6.43 -5.94
CA THR A 86 -3.46 5.40 -6.87
C THR A 86 -2.86 5.50 -8.28
N ILE A 87 -2.45 6.69 -8.68
CA ILE A 87 -1.84 7.00 -9.98
C ILE A 87 -0.41 6.48 -10.00
N PHE A 88 0.35 6.74 -8.95
CA PHE A 88 1.75 6.34 -8.82
C PHE A 88 1.92 4.82 -8.77
N LEU A 89 1.01 4.07 -8.14
CA LEU A 89 1.03 2.60 -8.15
C LEU A 89 0.64 1.97 -9.50
N ASN A 90 1.23 2.44 -10.59
CA ASN A 90 1.10 1.84 -11.90
C ASN A 90 2.06 0.66 -12.02
N LEU A 91 1.50 -0.55 -12.20
CA LEU A 91 2.23 -1.81 -12.36
C LEU A 91 3.24 -1.80 -13.52
N ARG A 92 3.20 -0.79 -14.42
CA ARG A 92 4.19 -0.59 -15.48
C ARG A 92 5.56 -0.14 -14.97
N GLY A 93 5.64 0.50 -13.79
CA GLY A 93 6.91 0.98 -13.21
C GLY A 93 7.91 -0.13 -12.90
N MET A 94 7.43 -1.37 -12.64
CA MET A 94 8.32 -2.51 -12.35
C MET A 94 9.21 -2.90 -13.54
N ASN A 95 8.80 -2.59 -14.77
CA ASN A 95 9.60 -2.87 -15.96
C ASN A 95 10.65 -1.78 -16.25
N GLY A 96 10.58 -0.64 -15.54
CA GLY A 96 11.44 0.52 -15.76
C GLY A 96 12.34 0.89 -14.57
N GLY A 97 12.29 0.13 -13.46
CA GLY A 97 13.04 0.44 -12.24
C GLY A 97 12.56 1.68 -11.50
N THR A 98 11.31 2.12 -11.73
CA THR A 98 10.73 3.31 -11.10
C THR A 98 9.67 2.98 -10.07
N ALA A 99 9.35 1.69 -9.87
CA ALA A 99 8.27 1.29 -8.99
C ALA A 99 8.60 1.59 -7.52
N SER A 100 9.88 1.53 -7.11
CA SER A 100 10.28 1.92 -5.76
C SER A 100 10.05 3.42 -5.52
N LEU A 101 10.37 4.25 -6.51
CA LEU A 101 10.14 5.69 -6.48
C LEU A 101 8.64 6.02 -6.42
N ASP A 102 7.83 5.36 -7.24
CA ASP A 102 6.38 5.51 -7.24
C ASP A 102 5.75 5.17 -5.88
N VAL A 103 6.26 4.12 -5.22
CA VAL A 103 5.82 3.73 -3.88
C VAL A 103 6.30 4.71 -2.82
N HIS A 104 7.50 5.28 -2.96
CA HIS A 104 7.99 6.35 -2.07
C HIS A 104 7.12 7.59 -2.12
N TYR A 105 6.73 8.08 -3.29
CA TYR A 105 5.84 9.24 -3.40
C TYR A 105 4.51 9.03 -2.69
N ALA A 106 3.95 7.82 -2.76
CA ALA A 106 2.73 7.51 -2.02
C ALA A 106 2.93 7.55 -0.49
N LEU A 107 4.10 7.14 0.03
CA LEU A 107 4.40 7.26 1.46
C LEU A 107 4.54 8.72 1.90
N ASP A 108 5.08 9.58 1.03
CA ASP A 108 5.15 11.02 1.25
C ASP A 108 3.74 11.63 1.29
N ASP A 109 2.85 11.26 0.37
CA ASP A 109 1.43 11.67 0.35
C ASP A 109 0.72 11.32 1.67
N ALA A 110 0.92 10.10 2.18
CA ALA A 110 0.35 9.69 3.46
C ALA A 110 0.90 10.50 4.64
N SER A 111 2.19 10.86 4.61
CA SER A 111 2.84 11.69 5.64
C SER A 111 2.38 13.14 5.57
N GLN A 112 2.12 13.66 4.37
CA GLN A 112 1.51 14.98 4.15
C GLN A 112 0.09 15.03 4.72
N CYS A 113 -0.72 13.98 4.51
CA CYS A 113 -2.03 13.88 5.14
C CYS A 113 -1.96 13.93 6.68
N GLU A 114 -1.07 13.14 7.31
CA GLU A 114 -0.89 13.17 8.77
C GLU A 114 -0.48 14.56 9.27
N THR A 115 0.39 15.25 8.52
CA THR A 115 0.83 16.61 8.81
C THR A 115 -0.32 17.61 8.70
N ALA A 116 -1.13 17.55 7.65
CA ALA A 116 -2.30 18.41 7.46
C ALA A 116 -3.31 18.25 8.61
N LEU A 117 -3.58 17.01 9.01
CA LEU A 117 -4.46 16.71 10.14
C LEU A 117 -3.90 17.23 11.47
N ALA A 118 -2.60 17.05 11.71
CA ALA A 118 -1.93 17.52 12.92
C ALA A 118 -1.95 19.06 13.00
N ASN A 119 -1.66 19.76 11.90
CA ASN A 119 -1.71 21.22 11.81
C ASN A 119 -3.11 21.77 12.09
N ALA A 120 -4.14 21.07 11.58
CA ALA A 120 -5.54 21.39 11.86
C ALA A 120 -6.02 20.95 13.25
N LYS A 121 -5.17 20.26 14.04
CA LYS A 121 -5.52 19.63 15.32
C LYS A 121 -6.72 18.69 15.21
N ALA A 122 -6.88 18.05 14.05
CA ALA A 122 -7.95 17.12 13.74
C ALA A 122 -7.67 15.75 14.39
N SER A 123 -8.11 15.57 15.63
CA SER A 123 -8.00 14.28 16.31
C SER A 123 -9.23 13.41 16.02
N ILE A 124 -9.10 12.51 15.06
CA ILE A 124 -10.13 11.53 14.68
C ILE A 124 -9.53 10.13 14.86
N PRO A 125 -9.86 9.39 15.94
CA PRO A 125 -9.16 8.15 16.30
C PRO A 125 -9.11 7.08 15.20
N GLU A 126 -10.17 6.98 14.39
CA GLU A 126 -10.23 6.03 13.27
C GLU A 126 -9.20 6.36 12.17
N VAL A 127 -8.85 7.63 11.97
CA VAL A 127 -7.93 8.05 10.90
C VAL A 127 -6.55 7.44 11.08
N THR A 128 -5.95 7.51 12.28
CA THR A 128 -4.63 6.93 12.54
C THR A 128 -4.60 5.44 12.27
N THR A 129 -5.65 4.71 12.66
CA THR A 129 -5.77 3.27 12.41
C THR A 129 -5.83 2.97 10.92
N HIS A 130 -6.61 3.74 10.17
CA HIS A 130 -6.77 3.58 8.73
C HIS A 130 -5.46 3.91 7.96
N ILE A 131 -4.78 5.00 8.31
CA ILE A 131 -3.48 5.35 7.72
C ILE A 131 -2.42 4.28 8.04
N GLN A 132 -2.34 3.80 9.27
CA GLN A 132 -1.36 2.76 9.63
C GLN A 132 -1.61 1.45 8.87
N LYS A 133 -2.87 1.05 8.71
CA LYS A 133 -3.23 -0.12 7.91
C LYS A 133 -2.79 0.06 6.45
N TRP A 134 -3.03 1.23 5.89
CA TRP A 134 -2.60 1.57 4.54
C TRP A 134 -1.06 1.49 4.41
N LYS A 135 -0.31 2.12 5.33
CA LYS A 135 1.17 2.09 5.35
C LYS A 135 1.71 0.68 5.42
N ASN A 136 1.11 -0.18 6.24
CA ASN A 136 1.52 -1.58 6.36
C ASN A 136 1.36 -2.36 5.04
N LEU A 137 0.29 -2.12 4.27
CA LEU A 137 0.09 -2.77 2.98
C LEU A 137 1.05 -2.22 1.92
N PHE A 138 1.36 -0.93 1.99
CA PHE A 138 2.35 -0.28 1.14
C PHE A 138 3.77 -0.78 1.40
N GLU A 139 4.18 -0.93 2.66
CA GLU A 139 5.47 -1.51 3.06
C GLU A 139 5.66 -2.90 2.46
N ILE A 140 4.62 -3.75 2.49
CA ILE A 140 4.66 -5.09 1.89
C ILE A 140 4.91 -5.00 0.38
N ALA A 141 4.18 -4.12 -0.32
CA ALA A 141 4.36 -3.92 -1.75
C ALA A 141 5.75 -3.35 -2.08
N TYR A 142 6.23 -2.37 -1.30
CA TYR A 142 7.54 -1.76 -1.43
C TYR A 142 8.67 -2.78 -1.32
N SER A 143 8.65 -3.62 -0.28
CA SER A 143 9.65 -4.67 -0.09
C SER A 143 9.73 -5.63 -1.28
N GLY A 144 8.59 -5.98 -1.88
CA GLY A 144 8.53 -6.83 -3.08
C GLY A 144 9.10 -6.14 -4.32
N VAL A 145 8.83 -4.84 -4.49
CA VAL A 145 9.41 -4.04 -5.57
C VAL A 145 10.91 -3.92 -5.43
N MET A 146 11.40 -3.55 -4.24
CA MET A 146 12.83 -3.43 -3.95
C MET A 146 13.58 -4.74 -4.23
N ALA A 147 12.99 -5.89 -3.87
CA ALA A 147 13.59 -7.19 -4.15
C ALA A 147 13.71 -7.47 -5.67
N LEU A 148 12.71 -7.10 -6.46
CA LEU A 148 12.73 -7.26 -7.91
C LEU A 148 13.72 -6.30 -8.59
N GLU A 149 13.72 -5.02 -8.22
CA GLU A 149 14.61 -4.01 -8.79
C GLU A 149 16.09 -4.32 -8.47
N THR A 150 16.38 -4.70 -7.22
CA THR A 150 17.73 -5.13 -6.81
C THR A 150 18.19 -6.36 -7.60
N ALA A 151 17.30 -7.35 -7.79
CA ALA A 151 17.64 -8.57 -8.54
C ALA A 151 17.87 -8.30 -10.04
N ALA A 152 17.23 -7.28 -10.59
CA ALA A 152 17.39 -6.87 -11.98
C ALA A 152 18.58 -5.90 -12.21
N GLY A 153 19.24 -5.44 -11.14
CA GLY A 153 20.40 -4.55 -11.21
C GLY A 153 20.06 -3.09 -11.51
N TYR A 154 18.84 -2.66 -11.14
CA TYR A 154 18.42 -1.26 -11.16
C TYR A 154 18.84 -0.52 -9.88
#